data_AF-A0A6G3T5Q5-F1
#
_entry.id   AF-A0A6G3T5Q5-F1
#
_cell.length_a   1.000
_cell.length_b   1.000
_cell.length_c   1.000
_cell.angle_alpha   90.00
_cell.angle_beta   90.00
_cell.angle_gamma   90.00
#
_symmetry.space_group_name_H-M   'P 1'
#
loop_
_entity.id
_entity.type
_entity.pdbx_description
1 polymer ?
#
loop_
_entity_poly.entity_id
_entity_poly.type
_entity_poly.pdbx_seq_one_letter_code
_entity_poly.pdbx_strand_id
1 'polypeptide(L)'
;ILRRVLSGAGIHDLPPGWGTPSQATSTAVTRTGLRTALPDLMALFDAPLLADAGLVEARVVRKALRAASEGEPLPLDGLADLASTELWLRRLLARRGTCWTGTAAPRQRAVAGGVIPARRTLQP
;
A
#
# COMPACT_ATOMS: atom_id res chain seq x y z
N ILE A 1 -13.79 -6.14 20.81
CA ILE A 1 -13.55 -7.60 20.90
C ILE A 1 -12.75 -7.94 22.16
N LEU A 2 -11.53 -7.42 22.34
CA LEU A 2 -10.68 -7.70 23.51
C LEU A 2 -11.38 -7.50 24.87
N ARG A 3 -12.08 -6.37 25.08
CA ARG A 3 -12.83 -6.08 26.32
C ARG A 3 -13.90 -7.14 26.65
N ARG A 4 -14.58 -7.67 25.63
CA ARG A 4 -15.59 -8.73 25.77
C ARG A 4 -14.96 -10.08 26.12
N VAL A 5 -13.79 -10.37 25.54
CA VAL A 5 -13.03 -11.58 25.86
C VAL A 5 -12.58 -11.55 27.31
N LEU A 6 -12.08 -10.41 27.78
CA LEU A 6 -11.57 -10.26 29.14
C LEU A 6 -12.69 -10.27 30.19
N SER A 7 -13.83 -9.64 29.90
CA SER A 7 -15.01 -9.78 30.76
C SER A 7 -15.52 -11.22 30.82
N GLY A 8 -15.42 -11.99 29.74
CA GLY A 8 -15.77 -13.42 29.72
C GLY A 8 -14.77 -14.30 30.47
N ALA A 9 -13.53 -13.81 30.68
CA ALA A 9 -12.51 -14.46 31.49
C ALA A 9 -12.52 -14.01 32.97
N GLY A 10 -13.52 -13.24 33.40
CA GLY A 10 -13.66 -12.76 34.78
C GLY A 10 -12.83 -11.52 35.13
N ILE A 11 -12.24 -10.85 34.14
CA ILE A 11 -11.46 -9.62 34.34
C ILE A 11 -12.36 -8.41 34.10
N HIS A 12 -12.75 -7.73 35.17
CA HIS A 12 -13.71 -6.61 35.14
C HIS A 12 -13.09 -5.24 35.46
N ASP A 13 -12.09 -5.20 36.34
CA ASP A 13 -11.43 -3.95 36.77
C ASP A 13 -10.21 -3.61 35.92
N LEU A 14 -10.46 -3.21 34.68
CA LEU A 14 -9.41 -2.67 33.81
C LEU A 14 -9.22 -1.17 34.10
N PRO A 15 -7.96 -0.68 34.22
CA PRO A 15 -7.70 0.73 34.43
C PRO A 15 -8.34 1.62 33.34
N PRO A 16 -8.69 2.88 33.68
CA PRO A 16 -9.14 3.85 32.67
C PRO A 16 -8.10 3.98 31.55
N GLY A 17 -8.54 3.91 30.30
CA GLY A 17 -7.64 3.97 29.12
C GLY A 17 -6.98 2.64 28.75
N TRP A 18 -7.27 1.54 29.44
CA TRP A 18 -6.72 0.24 29.07
C TRP A 18 -7.28 -0.22 27.70
N GLY A 19 -6.38 -0.44 26.76
CA GLY A 19 -6.72 -0.78 25.37
C GLY A 19 -7.24 0.38 24.53
N THR A 20 -7.17 1.64 25.00
CA THR A 20 -7.40 2.79 24.10
C THR A 20 -6.14 3.03 23.27
N PRO A 21 -6.19 2.87 21.94
CA PRO A 21 -5.04 3.15 21.10
C PRO A 21 -4.70 4.64 21.19
N SER A 22 -3.46 4.94 21.59
CA SER A 22 -2.94 6.31 21.54
C SER A 22 -2.70 6.69 20.08
N GLN A 23 -3.69 7.32 19.44
CA GLN A 23 -3.61 7.71 18.03
C GLN A 23 -2.46 8.69 17.77
N ALA A 24 -2.15 9.56 18.74
CA ALA A 24 -1.00 10.46 18.66
C ALA A 24 0.34 9.71 18.61
N THR A 25 0.48 8.65 19.42
CA THR A 25 1.66 7.77 19.37
C THR A 25 1.71 6.97 18.06
N SER A 26 0.57 6.49 17.58
CA SER A 26 0.47 5.74 16.32
C SER A 26 0.93 6.58 15.12
N THR A 27 0.43 7.80 14.97
CA THR A 27 0.80 8.68 13.85
C THR A 27 2.27 9.09 13.86
N ALA A 28 2.85 9.35 15.03
CA ALA A 28 4.27 9.66 15.18
C ALA A 28 5.17 8.47 14.81
N VAL A 29 4.77 7.25 15.19
CA VAL A 29 5.46 6.01 14.81
C VAL A 29 5.38 5.79 13.30
N THR A 30 4.19 5.93 12.70
CA THR A 30 4.01 5.79 11.24
C THR A 30 4.88 6.77 10.46
N ARG A 31 4.93 8.05 10.86
CA ARG A 31 5.79 9.04 10.21
C ARG A 31 7.27 8.72 10.36
N THR A 32 7.68 8.17 11.51
CA THR A 32 9.06 7.75 11.72
C THR A 32 9.42 6.57 10.83
N GLY A 33 8.57 5.56 10.76
CA GLY A 33 8.74 4.43 9.84
C GLY A 33 8.79 4.88 8.37
N LEU A 34 7.91 5.81 7.97
CA LEU A 34 7.90 6.38 6.62
C LEU A 34 9.22 7.08 6.29
N ARG A 35 9.75 7.92 7.19
CA ARG A 35 11.04 8.59 6.98
C ARG A 35 12.18 7.58 6.81
N THR A 36 12.21 6.54 7.62
CA THR A 36 13.23 5.48 7.53
C THR A 36 13.12 4.69 6.23
N ALA A 37 11.91 4.34 5.80
CA ALA A 37 11.67 3.55 4.59
C ALA A 37 11.63 4.37 3.29
N LEU A 38 11.73 5.70 3.36
CA LEU A 38 11.56 6.58 2.21
C LEU A 38 12.47 6.23 1.02
N PRO A 39 13.78 5.92 1.19
CA PRO A 39 14.64 5.55 0.07
C PRO A 39 14.15 4.30 -0.67
N ASP A 40 13.73 3.28 0.08
CA ASP A 40 13.21 2.02 -0.49
C ASP A 40 11.87 2.25 -1.19
N LEU A 41 11.01 3.10 -0.63
CA LEU A 41 9.75 3.50 -1.25
C LEU A 41 9.97 4.33 -2.52
N MET A 42 10.99 5.21 -2.56
CA MET A 42 11.37 5.92 -3.80
C MET A 42 11.79 4.92 -4.88
N ALA A 43 12.68 3.97 -4.54
CA ALA A 43 13.12 2.94 -5.46
C ALA A 43 11.97 2.05 -5.96
N LEU A 44 10.99 1.75 -5.09
CA LEU A 44 9.78 0.99 -5.45
C LEU A 44 8.96 1.69 -6.55
N PHE A 45 8.93 3.02 -6.54
CA PHE A 45 8.16 3.86 -7.46
C PHE A 45 8.99 4.51 -8.58
N ASP A 46 10.23 4.06 -8.83
CA ASP A 46 11.04 4.56 -9.95
C ASP A 46 10.52 4.07 -11.31
N ALA A 47 10.06 2.83 -11.38
CA ALA A 47 9.35 2.25 -12.52
C ALA A 47 8.19 1.40 -12.01
N PRO A 48 7.09 2.03 -11.53
CA PRO A 48 6.01 1.32 -10.86
C PRO A 48 5.07 0.64 -11.86
N LEU A 49 4.74 -0.62 -11.60
CA LEU A 49 3.82 -1.42 -12.41
C LEU A 49 2.43 -0.79 -12.47
N LEU A 50 2.02 -0.12 -11.39
CA LEU A 50 0.78 0.65 -11.36
C LEU A 50 0.78 1.82 -12.36
N ALA A 51 1.93 2.46 -12.61
CA ALA A 51 2.02 3.52 -13.61
C ALA A 51 2.06 2.96 -15.03
N ASP A 52 2.73 1.83 -15.25
CA ASP A 52 2.69 1.11 -16.53
C ASP A 52 1.26 0.68 -16.91
N ALA A 53 0.40 0.43 -15.91
CA ALA A 53 -1.01 0.14 -16.08
C ALA A 53 -1.90 1.40 -16.20
N GLY A 54 -1.35 2.61 -16.08
CA GLY A 54 -2.09 3.87 -16.11
C GLY A 54 -2.96 4.14 -14.87
N LEU A 55 -2.74 3.42 -13.76
CA LEU A 55 -3.52 3.56 -12.53
C LEU A 55 -3.03 4.71 -11.64
N VAL A 56 -1.74 5.04 -11.73
CA VAL A 56 -1.12 6.12 -10.95
C VAL A 56 -0.07 6.86 -11.76
N GLU A 57 0.22 8.09 -11.36
CA GLU A 57 1.37 8.83 -11.86
C GLU A 57 2.56 8.68 -10.90
N ALA A 58 3.65 8.05 -11.36
CA ALA A 58 4.84 7.79 -10.55
C ALA A 58 5.41 9.06 -9.91
N ARG A 59 5.42 10.18 -10.63
CA ARG A 59 5.89 11.48 -10.11
C ARG A 59 5.01 11.98 -8.97
N VAL A 60 3.69 11.84 -9.08
CA VAL A 60 2.74 12.30 -8.06
C VAL A 60 2.88 11.48 -6.79
N VAL A 61 2.98 10.16 -6.91
CA VAL A 61 3.18 9.27 -5.75
C VAL A 61 4.51 9.57 -5.06
N ARG A 62 5.61 9.74 -5.81
CA ARG A 62 6.91 10.09 -5.23
C ARG A 62 6.90 11.46 -4.52
N LYS A 63 6.19 12.45 -5.08
CA LYS A 63 6.00 13.75 -4.42
C LYS A 63 5.20 13.60 -3.13
N ALA A 64 4.13 12.81 -3.14
CA ALA A 64 3.29 12.58 -1.97
C ALA A 64 4.06 11.86 -0.84
N LEU A 65 4.88 10.86 -1.17
CA LEU A 65 5.74 10.16 -0.19
C LEU A 65 6.75 11.11 0.46
N ARG A 66 7.38 11.99 -0.33
CA ARG A 66 8.30 13.01 0.19
C ARG A 66 7.59 13.99 1.12
N ALA A 67 6.47 14.58 0.66
CA ALA A 67 5.67 15.49 1.47
C ALA A 67 5.20 14.83 2.78
N ALA A 68 4.72 13.59 2.72
CA ALA A 68 4.29 12.83 3.90
C ALA A 68 5.46 12.56 4.87
N SER A 69 6.67 12.32 4.35
CA SER A 69 7.87 12.15 5.19
C SER A 69 8.30 13.45 5.88
N GLU A 70 8.01 14.61 5.26
CA GLU A 70 8.25 15.95 5.78
C GLU A 70 7.17 16.40 6.79
N GLY A 71 6.11 15.61 6.95
CA GLY A 71 5.07 15.82 7.98
C GLY A 71 3.76 16.38 7.47
N GLU A 72 3.65 16.63 6.16
CA GLU A 72 2.41 17.13 5.54
C GLU A 72 1.20 16.23 5.87
N PRO A 73 -0.01 16.81 6.05
CA PRO A 73 -1.20 16.08 6.45
C PRO A 73 -1.84 15.36 5.26
N LEU A 74 -1.14 14.35 4.73
CA LEU A 74 -1.64 13.47 3.67
C LEU A 74 -2.28 12.20 4.24
N PRO A 75 -3.22 11.57 3.50
CA PRO A 75 -3.79 10.29 3.89
C PRO A 75 -2.74 9.16 3.79
N LEU A 76 -2.09 8.85 4.92
CA LEU A 76 -1.02 7.85 4.99
C LEU A 76 -1.50 6.44 4.65
N ASP A 77 -2.76 6.11 4.96
CA ASP A 77 -3.35 4.81 4.65
C ASP A 77 -3.40 4.57 3.13
N GLY A 78 -3.77 5.59 2.35
CA GLY A 78 -3.78 5.48 0.88
C GLY A 78 -2.38 5.28 0.29
N LEU A 79 -1.35 5.90 0.87
CA LEU A 79 0.04 5.65 0.48
C LEU A 79 0.49 4.23 0.85
N ALA A 80 0.04 3.71 1.99
CA ALA A 80 0.31 2.34 2.41
C ALA A 80 -0.36 1.32 1.49
N ASP A 81 -1.59 1.58 1.04
CA ASP A 81 -2.32 0.73 0.09
C ASP A 81 -1.60 0.69 -1.28
N LEU A 82 -1.15 1.85 -1.78
CA LEU A 82 -0.38 1.92 -3.02
C LEU A 82 0.94 1.14 -2.94
N ALA A 83 1.71 1.36 -1.87
CA ALA A 83 2.98 0.65 -1.66
C ALA A 83 2.77 -0.87 -1.51
N SER A 84 1.73 -1.28 -0.78
CA SER A 84 1.38 -2.69 -0.58
C SER A 84 0.98 -3.37 -1.87
N THR A 85 0.17 -2.68 -2.70
CA THR A 85 -0.28 -3.17 -4.00
C THR A 85 0.89 -3.31 -4.97
N GLU A 86 1.75 -2.29 -5.08
CA GLU A 86 2.93 -2.33 -5.94
C GLU A 86 3.89 -3.46 -5.52
N LEU A 87 4.15 -3.61 -4.22
CA LEU A 87 4.98 -4.69 -3.70
C LEU A 87 4.37 -6.08 -3.93
N TRP A 88 3.04 -6.21 -3.80
CA TRP A 88 2.33 -7.44 -4.13
C TRP A 88 2.46 -7.79 -5.61
N LEU A 89 2.26 -6.82 -6.51
CA LEU A 89 2.43 -7.01 -7.96
C LEU A 89 3.86 -7.45 -8.32
N ARG A 90 4.87 -6.82 -7.73
CA ARG A 90 6.27 -7.20 -7.94
C ARG A 90 6.54 -8.62 -7.46
N ARG A 91 6.05 -9.00 -6.29
CA ARG A 91 6.17 -10.38 -5.77
C ARG A 91 5.42 -11.37 -6.65
N LEU A 92 4.24 -11.00 -7.16
CA LEU A 92 3.45 -11.83 -8.05
C LEU A 92 4.21 -12.11 -9.35
N LEU A 93 4.82 -11.09 -9.94
CA LEU A 93 5.62 -11.23 -11.16
C LEU A 93 6.97 -11.94 -10.94
N ALA A 94 7.55 -11.82 -9.74
CA ALA A 94 8.80 -12.48 -9.38
C ALA A 94 8.63 -13.97 -9.08
N ARG A 95 7.48 -14.40 -8.54
CA ARG A 95 7.22 -15.81 -8.22
C ARG A 95 6.85 -16.58 -9.49
N ARG A 96 7.59 -17.66 -9.78
CA ARG A 96 7.30 -18.63 -10.85
C ARG A 96 6.09 -19.48 -10.48
N GLY A 97 4.98 -19.30 -11.18
CA GLY A 97 3.76 -20.03 -10.88
C GLY A 97 3.13 -19.53 -9.58
N THR A 98 1.83 -19.36 -9.61
CA THR A 98 1.08 -18.95 -8.43
C THR A 98 0.48 -20.20 -7.80
N CYS A 99 0.19 -20.17 -6.48
CA CYS A 99 -0.52 -21.28 -5.82
C CYS A 99 -1.87 -21.62 -6.46
N TRP A 100 -2.37 -20.78 -7.37
CA TRP A 100 -3.64 -20.90 -8.07
C TRP A 100 -3.48 -21.17 -9.58
N THR A 101 -2.27 -21.06 -10.16
CA THR A 101 -2.00 -21.37 -11.59
C THR A 101 -1.05 -22.55 -11.79
N GLY A 102 -0.43 -23.07 -10.72
CA GLY A 102 0.61 -24.09 -10.81
C GLY A 102 1.93 -23.56 -11.40
N THR A 103 3.00 -24.34 -11.25
CA THR A 103 4.36 -23.98 -11.72
C THR A 103 4.57 -24.17 -13.22
N ALA A 104 3.64 -24.86 -13.90
CA ALA A 104 3.69 -25.16 -15.32
C ALA A 104 2.98 -24.13 -16.23
N ALA A 105 2.29 -23.13 -15.65
CA ALA A 105 1.54 -22.16 -16.44
C ALA A 105 2.48 -21.29 -17.31
N PRO A 106 2.26 -21.21 -18.63
CA PRO A 106 3.06 -20.38 -19.52
C PRO A 106 2.92 -18.89 -19.18
N ARG A 107 3.98 -18.11 -19.47
CA ARG A 107 3.99 -16.64 -19.35
C ARG A 107 3.02 -16.04 -20.35
N GLN A 108 1.76 -15.85 -19.95
CA GLN A 108 0.85 -14.99 -20.68
C GLN A 108 0.64 -13.73 -19.85
N ARG A 109 1.28 -12.63 -20.26
CA ARG A 109 0.85 -11.30 -19.82
C ARG A 109 -0.52 -11.08 -20.44
N ALA A 110 -1.52 -10.71 -19.62
CA ALA A 110 -2.85 -10.36 -20.13
C ALA A 110 -2.78 -9.27 -21.22
N VAL A 111 -1.78 -8.39 -21.15
CA VAL A 111 -1.46 -7.43 -22.22
C VAL A 111 0.06 -7.31 -22.35
N ALA A 112 0.61 -7.54 -23.56
CA ALA A 112 2.05 -7.46 -23.81
C ALA A 112 2.58 -6.01 -23.88
N GLY A 113 1.72 -5.01 -24.10
CA GLY A 113 2.10 -3.62 -24.41
C GLY A 113 1.46 -2.52 -23.55
N GLY A 114 0.93 -2.85 -22.36
CA GLY A 114 0.23 -1.87 -21.51
C GLY A 114 -1.22 -1.61 -21.96
N VAL A 115 -2.05 -1.12 -21.04
CA VAL A 115 -3.44 -0.74 -21.34
C VAL A 115 -3.40 0.58 -22.10
N ILE A 116 -3.57 0.54 -23.43
CA ILE A 116 -3.72 1.76 -24.22
C ILE A 116 -5.07 2.39 -23.84
N PRO A 117 -5.10 3.61 -23.26
CA PRO A 117 -6.37 4.25 -22.93
C PRO A 117 -7.18 4.44 -24.21
N ALA A 118 -8.45 3.99 -24.17
CA ALA A 118 -9.37 4.16 -25.29
C ALA A 118 -9.48 5.65 -25.62
N ARG A 119 -8.99 6.04 -26.81
CA ARG A 119 -9.05 7.40 -27.31
C ARG A 119 -10.52 7.81 -27.39
N ARG A 120 -10.95 8.71 -26.50
CA ARG A 120 -12.29 9.30 -26.50
C ARG A 120 -12.48 10.03 -27.82
N THR A 121 -13.19 9.42 -28.76
CA THR A 121 -13.67 10.10 -29.96
C THR A 121 -14.78 11.05 -29.52
N LEU A 122 -14.42 12.30 -29.25
CA LEU A 122 -15.36 13.39 -29.31
C LEU A 122 -15.71 13.56 -30.80
N GLN A 123 -16.84 12.98 -31.21
CA GLN A 123 -17.46 13.37 -32.48
C GLN A 123 -18.19 14.70 -32.29
N PRO A 124 -18.15 15.58 -33.31
CA PRO A 124 -18.81 16.89 -33.30
C PRO A 124 -20.33 16.79 -33.33
#